data_AF-A0A8I6TMK3-F1
#
_entry.id   AF-A0A8I6TMK3-F1
#
_cell.length_a   1.000
_cell.length_b   1.000
_cell.length_c   1.000
_cell.angle_alpha   90.00
_cell.angle_beta   90.00
_cell.angle_gamma   90.00
#
_symmetry.space_group_name_H-M   'P 1'
#
loop_
_entity.id
_entity.type
_entity.pdbx_description
1 polymer ?
#
loop_
_entity_poly.entity_id
_entity_poly.type
_entity_poly.pdbx_seq_one_letter_code
_entity_poly.pdbx_strand_id
1 'polypeptide(L)'
;MEGVLLKWTNYWNGWQTRWFVLNDGILSYYRSAEEVNQGCKGSMKVSAIEITVNPVDNTRMDISIPGEKNMYLRAPSSQERQHWLVALGSSKACLTHSKRKESVPDSSPEALKTKKFELRLYCDLLMQQVHSVKTAASQESGPDVEHILEGSKLLSATCDTFIKTLEDCMKLSSMAISVQENNYKNENEIRNLSQPTVPVMRMNSTEK
;
A
#
# COMPACT_ATOMS: atom_id res chain seq x y z
N MET A 1 -9.14 2.92 -7.99
CA MET A 1 -10.40 3.68 -7.85
C MET A 1 -10.71 4.32 -9.18
N GLU A 2 -11.97 4.32 -9.60
CA GLU A 2 -12.39 4.97 -10.84
C GLU A 2 -13.78 5.58 -10.68
N GLY A 3 -14.10 6.58 -11.49
CA GLY A 3 -15.36 7.28 -11.39
C GLY A 3 -15.41 8.59 -12.16
N VAL A 4 -16.59 9.19 -12.19
CA VAL A 4 -16.85 10.45 -12.88
C VAL A 4 -16.50 11.63 -11.99
N LEU A 5 -15.74 12.60 -12.51
CA LEU A 5 -15.56 13.91 -11.91
C LEU A 5 -15.78 15.00 -12.95
N LEU A 6 -16.27 16.15 -12.49
CA LEU A 6 -16.34 17.37 -13.29
C LEU A 6 -14.99 18.07 -13.20
N LYS A 7 -14.36 18.28 -14.35
CA LYS A 7 -13.10 19.03 -14.47
C LYS A 7 -13.38 20.41 -15.06
N TRP A 8 -12.88 21.46 -14.42
CA TRP A 8 -12.88 22.78 -15.01
C TRP A 8 -11.92 22.83 -16.21
N THR A 9 -12.39 23.37 -17.34
CA THR A 9 -11.62 23.42 -18.58
C THR A 9 -11.19 24.85 -18.93
N ASN A 10 -12.15 25.76 -19.13
CA ASN A 10 -11.94 27.19 -19.35
C ASN A 10 -13.25 27.95 -19.10
N TYR A 11 -13.24 29.28 -19.22
CA TYR A 11 -14.44 30.11 -19.04
C TYR A 11 -15.55 29.84 -20.07
N TRP A 12 -15.20 29.34 -21.25
CA TRP A 12 -16.15 29.08 -22.35
C TRP A 12 -16.90 27.75 -22.18
N ASN A 13 -16.19 26.70 -21.78
CA ASN A 13 -16.69 25.32 -21.67
C ASN A 13 -17.00 24.92 -20.21
N GLY A 14 -16.51 25.68 -19.24
CA GLY A 14 -16.76 25.49 -17.82
C GLY A 14 -16.35 24.11 -17.28
N TRP A 15 -17.25 23.55 -16.47
CA TRP A 15 -17.13 22.21 -15.87
C TRP A 15 -17.53 21.14 -16.87
N GLN A 16 -16.66 20.17 -17.09
CA GLN A 16 -16.87 19.09 -18.05
C GLN A 16 -16.71 17.74 -17.37
N THR A 17 -17.67 16.85 -17.61
CA THR A 17 -17.64 15.47 -17.12
C THR A 17 -16.47 14.72 -17.74
N ARG A 18 -15.64 14.11 -16.89
CA ARG A 18 -14.50 13.29 -17.30
C ARG A 18 -14.45 12.04 -16.43
N TRP A 19 -14.01 10.94 -17.04
CA TRP A 19 -13.77 9.70 -16.32
C TRP A 19 -12.36 9.72 -15.74
N PHE A 20 -12.23 9.54 -14.43
CA PHE A 20 -10.96 9.49 -13.74
C PHE A 20 -10.68 8.07 -13.27
N VAL A 21 -9.41 7.69 -13.36
CA VAL A 21 -8.91 6.39 -12.89
C VAL A 21 -7.66 6.66 -12.08
N LEU A 22 -7.68 6.27 -10.82
CA LEU A 22 -6.54 6.19 -9.93
C LEU A 22 -6.05 4.75 -9.90
N ASN A 23 -4.89 4.52 -10.50
CA ASN A 23 -4.22 3.23 -10.53
C ASN A 23 -2.72 3.38 -10.25
N ASP A 24 -2.16 2.53 -9.39
CA ASP A 24 -0.72 2.48 -9.06
C ASP A 24 -0.07 3.84 -8.77
N GLY A 25 -0.76 4.72 -8.04
CA GLY A 25 -0.23 6.04 -7.71
C GLY A 25 -0.27 7.06 -8.84
N ILE A 26 -0.95 6.75 -9.93
CA ILE A 26 -1.15 7.63 -11.08
C ILE A 26 -2.65 7.91 -11.21
N LEU A 27 -3.00 9.19 -11.18
CA LEU A 27 -4.35 9.66 -11.50
C LEU A 27 -4.40 10.03 -12.98
N SER A 28 -5.17 9.27 -13.76
CA SER A 28 -5.37 9.48 -15.19
C SER A 28 -6.81 9.89 -15.47
N TYR A 29 -7.04 10.66 -16.54
CA TYR A 29 -8.40 11.02 -16.95
C TYR A 29 -8.64 10.86 -18.45
N TYR A 30 -9.90 10.58 -18.77
CA TYR A 30 -10.42 10.23 -20.09
C TYR A 30 -11.68 11.06 -20.36
N ARG A 31 -12.10 11.10 -21.64
CA ARG A 31 -13.32 11.82 -22.02
C ARG A 31 -14.56 11.07 -21.53
N SER A 32 -14.61 9.75 -21.69
CA SER A 32 -15.64 8.85 -21.14
C SER A 32 -15.00 7.54 -20.67
N ALA A 33 -15.80 6.69 -19.99
CA ALA A 33 -15.36 5.38 -19.55
C ALA A 33 -15.11 4.41 -20.73
N GLU A 34 -15.86 4.53 -21.84
CA GLU A 34 -15.64 3.66 -23.01
C GLU A 34 -14.37 4.03 -23.79
N GLU A 35 -13.87 5.27 -23.65
CA GLU A 35 -12.67 5.76 -24.33
C GLU A 35 -11.36 5.46 -23.58
N VAL A 36 -11.37 4.64 -22.53
CA VAL A 36 -10.13 4.27 -21.79
C VAL A 36 -9.09 3.62 -22.72
N ASN A 37 -9.53 2.85 -23.72
CA ASN A 37 -8.66 2.21 -24.71
C ASN A 37 -8.12 3.17 -25.79
N GLN A 38 -8.62 4.41 -25.86
CA GLN A 38 -8.16 5.42 -26.84
C GLN A 38 -7.00 6.29 -26.31
N GLY A 39 -6.51 5.99 -25.11
CA GLY A 39 -5.42 6.70 -24.47
C GLY A 39 -5.88 7.83 -23.55
N CYS A 40 -5.14 8.06 -22.47
CA CYS A 40 -5.46 9.08 -21.48
C CYS A 40 -5.25 10.49 -22.04
N LYS A 41 -6.13 11.43 -21.66
CA LYS A 41 -5.98 12.87 -22.00
C LYS A 41 -4.96 13.57 -21.09
N GLY A 42 -4.67 12.97 -19.96
CA GLY A 42 -3.58 13.37 -19.08
C GLY A 42 -3.50 12.43 -17.89
N SER A 43 -2.31 12.38 -17.31
CA SER A 43 -1.99 11.56 -16.15
C SER A 43 -1.06 12.32 -15.22
N MET A 44 -1.23 12.17 -13.92
CA MET A 44 -0.39 12.80 -12.90
C MET A 44 -0.03 11.83 -11.79
N LYS A 45 1.22 11.92 -11.32
CA LYS A 45 1.69 11.12 -10.18
C LYS A 45 1.13 11.70 -8.88
N VAL A 46 0.36 10.91 -8.16
CA VAL A 46 -0.26 11.29 -6.89
C VAL A 46 0.77 11.64 -5.81
N SER A 47 2.00 11.13 -5.91
CA SER A 47 3.10 11.54 -5.02
C SER A 47 3.46 13.02 -5.13
N ALA A 48 3.20 13.65 -6.28
CA ALA A 48 3.57 15.03 -6.58
C ALA A 48 2.38 16.01 -6.46
N ILE A 49 1.15 15.50 -6.33
CA ILE A 49 -0.03 16.35 -6.24
C ILE A 49 -0.21 16.86 -4.81
N GLU A 50 -0.63 18.10 -4.67
CA GLU A 50 -1.18 18.72 -3.47
C GLU A 50 -2.70 18.83 -3.65
N ILE A 51 -3.44 18.46 -2.59
CA ILE A 51 -4.90 18.39 -2.63
C ILE A 51 -5.43 19.47 -1.71
N THR A 52 -6.18 20.41 -2.28
CA THR A 52 -6.80 21.52 -1.55
C THR A 52 -8.30 21.30 -1.51
N VAL A 53 -8.83 21.22 -0.30
CA VAL A 53 -10.26 20.99 -0.04
C VAL A 53 -10.94 22.34 0.13
N ASN A 54 -11.99 22.61 -0.64
CA ASN A 54 -12.76 23.83 -0.47
C ASN A 54 -13.63 23.75 0.81
N PRO A 55 -13.55 24.72 1.74
CA PRO A 55 -14.30 24.68 3.00
C PRO A 55 -15.79 25.04 2.85
N VAL A 56 -16.18 25.67 1.74
CA VAL A 56 -17.57 26.11 1.48
C VAL A 56 -18.30 25.14 0.56
N ASP A 57 -17.64 24.68 -0.51
CA ASP A 57 -18.21 23.74 -1.47
C ASP A 57 -17.81 22.30 -1.13
N ASN A 58 -18.75 21.56 -0.53
CA ASN A 58 -18.57 20.18 -0.11
C ASN A 58 -18.46 19.15 -1.26
N THR A 59 -18.51 19.60 -2.52
CA THR A 59 -18.30 18.77 -3.70
C THR A 59 -16.99 19.09 -4.44
N ARG A 60 -16.35 20.22 -4.12
CA ARG A 60 -15.18 20.71 -4.84
C ARG A 60 -13.87 20.32 -4.18
N MET A 61 -12.91 19.88 -4.99
CA MET A 61 -11.53 19.61 -4.58
C MET A 61 -10.59 20.07 -5.68
N ASP A 62 -9.51 20.72 -5.29
CA ASP A 62 -8.53 21.28 -6.23
C ASP A 62 -7.23 20.48 -6.11
N ILE A 63 -6.65 20.12 -7.25
CA ILE A 63 -5.41 19.34 -7.33
C ILE A 63 -4.34 20.21 -8.01
N SER A 64 -3.22 20.43 -7.34
CA SER A 64 -2.09 21.23 -7.84
C SER A 64 -0.81 20.42 -7.83
N ILE A 65 0.06 20.62 -8.81
CA ILE A 65 1.44 20.09 -8.79
C ILE A 65 2.35 21.30 -8.78
N PRO A 66 3.32 21.40 -7.84
CA PRO A 66 4.26 22.51 -7.84
C PRO A 66 4.97 22.62 -9.19
N GLY A 67 4.82 23.78 -9.85
CA GLY A 67 5.40 24.03 -11.18
C GLY A 67 4.53 23.64 -12.38
N GLU A 68 3.35 23.05 -12.18
CA GLU A 68 2.39 22.76 -13.26
C GLU A 68 1.03 23.45 -13.05
N LYS A 69 0.13 23.26 -14.03
CA LYS A 69 -1.20 23.86 -14.04
C LYS A 69 -2.13 23.19 -13.01
N ASN A 70 -2.81 24.02 -12.22
CA ASN A 70 -3.87 23.57 -11.31
C ASN A 70 -5.03 22.91 -12.06
N MET A 71 -5.54 21.82 -11.49
CA MET A 71 -6.73 21.13 -11.94
C MET A 71 -7.84 21.25 -10.90
N TYR A 72 -8.90 21.95 -11.27
CA TYR A 72 -10.09 22.11 -10.43
C TYR A 72 -11.07 20.98 -10.71
N LEU A 73 -11.46 20.25 -9.67
CA LEU A 73 -12.36 19.11 -9.76
C LEU A 73 -13.59 19.30 -8.88
N ARG A 74 -14.70 18.71 -9.31
CA ARG A 74 -15.93 18.62 -8.53
C ARG A 74 -16.50 17.21 -8.65
N ALA A 75 -16.84 16.61 -7.53
CA ALA A 75 -17.50 15.32 -7.49
C ALA A 75 -19.02 15.46 -7.66
N PRO A 76 -19.73 14.41 -8.11
CA PRO A 76 -21.19 14.41 -8.22
C PRO A 76 -21.89 14.58 -6.87
N SER A 77 -21.27 14.14 -5.78
CA SER A 77 -21.79 14.25 -4.41
C SER A 77 -20.68 14.48 -3.38
N SER A 78 -21.05 14.90 -2.17
CA SER A 78 -20.11 15.03 -1.05
C SER A 78 -19.50 13.69 -0.64
N GLN A 79 -20.28 12.61 -0.75
CA GLN A 79 -19.81 11.24 -0.48
C GLN A 79 -18.76 10.80 -1.51
N GLU A 80 -19.04 11.01 -2.80
CA GLU A 80 -18.09 10.73 -3.88
C GLU A 80 -16.79 11.52 -3.69
N ARG A 81 -16.89 12.82 -3.37
CA ARG A 81 -15.71 13.64 -3.03
C ARG A 81 -14.92 13.00 -1.90
N GLN A 82 -15.57 12.58 -0.83
CA GLN A 82 -14.89 11.96 0.30
C GLN A 82 -14.18 10.67 -0.09
N HIS A 83 -14.81 9.81 -0.88
CA HIS A 83 -14.18 8.60 -1.42
C HIS A 83 -12.91 8.93 -2.24
N TRP A 84 -12.98 9.96 -3.09
CA TRP A 84 -11.83 10.40 -3.88
C TRP A 84 -10.71 10.97 -3.01
N LEU A 85 -11.04 11.78 -2.00
CA LEU A 85 -10.05 12.32 -1.07
C LEU A 85 -9.34 11.21 -0.29
N VAL A 86 -10.10 10.21 0.20
CA VAL A 86 -9.53 9.05 0.89
C VAL A 86 -8.61 8.28 -0.03
N ALA A 87 -9.05 7.92 -1.24
CA ALA A 87 -8.23 7.13 -2.15
C ALA A 87 -6.96 7.86 -2.60
N LEU A 88 -7.06 9.16 -2.92
CA LEU A 88 -5.89 9.98 -3.28
C LEU A 88 -4.94 10.16 -2.09
N GLY A 89 -5.47 10.41 -0.89
CA GLY A 89 -4.69 10.53 0.34
C GLY A 89 -3.96 9.25 0.70
N SER A 90 -4.65 8.11 0.68
CA SER A 90 -4.07 6.79 0.91
C SER A 90 -2.98 6.47 -0.12
N SER A 91 -3.27 6.70 -1.41
CA SER A 91 -2.30 6.48 -2.48
C SER A 91 -1.05 7.36 -2.31
N LYS A 92 -1.22 8.64 -1.95
CA LYS A 92 -0.11 9.55 -1.67
C LYS A 92 0.73 9.08 -0.47
N ALA A 93 0.09 8.63 0.62
CA ALA A 93 0.77 8.15 1.82
C ALA A 93 1.60 6.88 1.58
N CYS A 94 1.09 5.94 0.77
CA CYS A 94 1.84 4.75 0.37
C CYS A 94 3.12 5.10 -0.43
N LEU A 95 3.05 6.15 -1.27
CA LEU A 95 4.19 6.60 -2.08
C LEU A 95 5.20 7.43 -1.31
N THR A 96 4.77 8.24 -0.33
CA THR A 96 5.70 9.03 0.49
C THR A 96 6.49 8.17 1.46
N HIS A 97 5.94 7.03 1.91
CA HIS A 97 6.70 6.03 2.68
C HIS A 97 7.79 5.34 1.84
N SER A 98 7.60 5.28 0.51
CA SER A 98 8.57 4.69 -0.44
C SER A 98 9.76 5.60 -0.79
N LYS A 99 9.74 6.90 -0.45
CA LYS A 99 10.89 7.81 -0.71
C LYS A 99 12.13 7.56 0.17
N ARG A 100 12.12 6.54 1.03
CA ARG A 100 13.33 5.94 1.62
C ARG A 100 13.59 4.52 1.09
N LYS A 101 13.68 4.34 -0.23
CA LYS A 101 14.58 3.37 -0.90
C LYS A 101 14.28 3.36 -2.39
N GLU A 102 15.23 3.85 -3.18
CA GLU A 102 15.32 3.46 -4.58
C GLU A 102 16.00 2.10 -4.71
N SER A 103 15.58 1.38 -5.75
CA SER A 103 16.14 0.18 -6.38
C SER A 103 15.65 -1.20 -5.90
N VAL A 104 15.24 -1.97 -6.92
CA VAL A 104 15.04 -3.43 -7.04
C VAL A 104 13.83 -4.08 -6.35
N PRO A 105 13.30 -5.19 -6.94
CA PRO A 105 11.88 -5.50 -7.01
C PRO A 105 11.43 -6.27 -5.77
N ASP A 106 10.13 -6.17 -5.46
CA ASP A 106 9.40 -7.09 -4.59
C ASP A 106 10.07 -7.35 -3.22
N SER A 107 9.90 -6.43 -2.26
CA SER A 107 10.55 -6.57 -0.96
C SER A 107 9.55 -6.75 0.20
N SER A 108 9.36 -8.04 0.52
CA SER A 108 9.03 -8.68 1.80
C SER A 108 9.00 -7.82 3.10
N PRO A 109 9.94 -6.89 3.41
CA PRO A 109 9.90 -6.07 4.63
C PRO A 109 8.64 -5.22 4.87
N GLU A 110 8.04 -4.61 3.85
CA GLU A 110 6.84 -3.77 4.05
C GLU A 110 5.59 -4.64 4.29
N ALA A 111 5.45 -5.75 3.57
CA ALA A 111 4.40 -6.73 3.78
C ALA A 111 4.46 -7.31 5.21
N LEU A 112 5.67 -7.59 5.70
CA LEU A 112 5.88 -8.09 7.07
C LEU A 112 5.49 -7.05 8.14
N LYS A 113 5.75 -5.75 7.91
CA LYS A 113 5.32 -4.69 8.83
C LYS A 113 3.80 -4.58 8.87
N THR A 114 3.13 -4.56 7.73
CA THR A 114 1.67 -4.52 7.65
C THR A 114 1.05 -5.72 8.36
N LYS A 115 1.56 -6.92 8.09
CA LYS A 115 1.08 -8.14 8.75
C LYS A 115 1.32 -8.14 10.26
N LYS A 116 2.41 -7.53 10.74
CA LYS A 116 2.64 -7.31 12.18
C LYS A 116 1.60 -6.38 12.82
N PHE A 117 1.14 -5.35 12.11
CA PHE A 117 0.04 -4.50 12.60
C PHE A 117 -1.29 -5.25 12.60
N GLU A 118 -1.59 -6.03 11.57
CA GLU A 118 -2.77 -6.90 11.52
C GLU A 118 -2.80 -7.87 12.71
N LEU A 119 -1.68 -8.54 13.02
CA LEU A 119 -1.58 -9.43 14.18
C LEU A 119 -1.88 -8.74 15.50
N ARG A 120 -1.42 -7.49 15.67
CA ARG A 120 -1.71 -6.72 16.90
C ARG A 120 -3.19 -6.40 17.02
N LEU A 121 -3.83 -6.00 15.92
CA LEU A 121 -5.27 -5.75 15.89
C LEU A 121 -6.07 -7.01 16.20
N TYR A 122 -5.63 -8.18 15.70
CA TYR A 122 -6.25 -9.45 16.04
C TYR A 122 -6.05 -9.81 17.52
N CYS A 123 -4.89 -9.55 18.12
CA CYS A 123 -4.70 -9.75 19.57
C CYS A 123 -5.69 -8.91 20.39
N ASP A 124 -5.86 -7.63 20.04
CA ASP A 124 -6.80 -6.73 20.73
C ASP A 124 -8.25 -7.23 20.56
N LEU A 125 -8.62 -7.65 19.35
CA LEU A 125 -9.94 -8.18 19.05
C LEU A 125 -10.22 -9.51 19.78
N LEU A 126 -9.26 -10.43 19.82
CA LEU A 126 -9.36 -11.69 20.56
C LEU A 126 -9.54 -11.43 22.06
N MET A 127 -8.78 -10.50 22.63
CA MET A 127 -8.93 -10.11 24.05
C MET A 127 -10.33 -9.56 24.33
N GLN A 128 -10.86 -8.71 23.44
CA GLN A 128 -12.20 -8.17 23.56
C GLN A 128 -13.28 -9.27 23.47
N GLN A 129 -13.13 -10.21 22.54
CA GLN A 129 -14.07 -11.32 22.35
C GLN A 129 -14.07 -12.29 23.54
N VAL A 130 -12.88 -12.64 24.06
CA VAL A 130 -12.75 -13.45 25.27
C VAL A 130 -13.39 -12.76 26.47
N HIS A 131 -13.19 -11.44 26.62
CA HIS A 131 -13.83 -10.70 27.70
C HIS A 131 -15.35 -10.68 27.56
N SER A 132 -15.87 -10.49 26.34
CA SER A 132 -17.30 -10.52 26.04
C SER A 132 -17.94 -11.86 26.41
N VAL A 133 -17.32 -12.97 25.99
CA VAL A 133 -17.76 -14.34 26.33
C VAL A 133 -17.69 -14.58 27.83
N LYS A 134 -16.61 -14.17 28.50
CA LYS A 134 -16.44 -14.32 29.95
C LYS A 134 -17.52 -13.57 30.73
N THR A 135 -17.83 -12.34 30.31
CA THR A 135 -18.87 -11.52 30.95
C THR A 135 -20.24 -12.15 30.77
N ALA A 136 -20.57 -12.63 29.57
CA ALA A 136 -21.83 -13.34 29.29
C ALA A 136 -21.98 -14.64 30.10
N ALA A 137 -20.87 -15.34 30.37
CA ALA A 137 -20.85 -16.55 31.20
C ALA A 137 -20.94 -16.28 32.71
N SER A 138 -20.60 -15.07 33.16
CA SER A 138 -20.47 -14.73 34.58
C SER A 138 -21.59 -13.80 35.09
N GLN A 139 -22.67 -13.64 34.33
CA GLN A 139 -23.79 -12.78 34.74
C GLN A 139 -24.50 -13.31 35.99
N GLU A 140 -24.91 -12.41 36.89
CA GLU A 140 -25.62 -12.76 38.13
C GLU A 140 -26.99 -13.43 37.88
N SER A 141 -27.60 -13.17 36.72
CA SER A 141 -28.85 -13.79 36.25
C SER A 141 -28.67 -15.20 35.66
N GLY A 142 -27.44 -15.74 35.66
CA GLY A 142 -27.06 -16.98 34.97
C GLY A 142 -26.42 -16.73 33.60
N PRO A 143 -25.77 -17.75 33.00
CA PRO A 143 -25.03 -17.59 31.76
C PRO A 143 -25.95 -17.34 30.56
N ASP A 144 -25.66 -16.29 29.79
CA ASP A 144 -26.31 -15.99 28.52
C ASP A 144 -25.77 -16.92 27.42
N VAL A 145 -26.42 -18.08 27.27
CA VAL A 145 -25.98 -19.16 26.36
C VAL A 145 -25.95 -18.70 24.89
N GLU A 146 -26.86 -17.82 24.48
CA GLU A 146 -26.95 -17.34 23.10
C GLU A 146 -25.77 -16.42 22.78
N HIS A 147 -25.51 -15.45 23.64
CA HIS A 147 -24.39 -14.53 23.49
C HIS A 147 -23.02 -15.23 23.63
N ILE A 148 -22.92 -16.27 24.47
CA ILE A 148 -21.73 -17.13 24.57
C ILE A 148 -21.50 -17.89 23.27
N LEU A 149 -22.56 -18.45 22.66
CA LEU A 149 -22.45 -19.20 21.41
C LEU A 149 -22.01 -18.30 20.25
N GLU A 150 -22.59 -17.11 20.14
CA GLU A 150 -22.19 -16.13 19.13
C GLU A 150 -20.75 -15.64 19.35
N GLY A 151 -20.41 -15.28 20.59
CA GLY A 151 -19.06 -14.89 20.95
C GLY A 151 -18.02 -15.98 20.67
N SER A 152 -18.37 -17.26 20.89
CA SER A 152 -17.50 -18.40 20.59
C SER A 152 -17.28 -18.61 19.08
N LYS A 153 -18.33 -18.45 18.26
CA LYS A 153 -18.21 -18.51 16.79
C LYS A 153 -17.32 -17.39 16.27
N LEU A 154 -17.52 -16.16 16.77
CA LEU A 154 -16.74 -15.00 16.38
C LEU A 154 -15.27 -15.13 16.82
N LEU A 155 -15.04 -15.67 18.02
CA LEU A 155 -13.70 -15.99 18.52
C LEU A 155 -12.99 -17.00 17.62
N SER A 156 -13.67 -18.09 17.23
CA SER A 156 -13.11 -19.09 16.30
C SER A 156 -12.70 -18.45 14.98
N ALA A 157 -13.56 -17.64 14.37
CA ALA A 157 -13.26 -16.97 13.10
C ALA A 157 -12.06 -16.00 13.19
N THR A 158 -11.95 -15.29 14.31
CA THR A 158 -10.80 -14.40 14.58
C THR A 158 -9.52 -15.20 14.78
N CYS A 159 -9.57 -16.34 15.49
CA CYS A 159 -8.43 -17.25 15.64
C CYS A 159 -7.95 -17.80 14.29
N ASP A 160 -8.85 -18.25 13.43
CA ASP A 160 -8.51 -18.77 12.10
C ASP A 160 -7.79 -17.70 11.25
N THR A 161 -8.31 -16.47 11.28
CA THR A 161 -7.74 -15.34 10.54
C THR A 161 -6.38 -14.94 11.12
N PHE A 162 -6.23 -14.95 12.45
CA PHE A 162 -4.97 -14.69 13.14
C PHE A 162 -3.90 -15.73 12.76
N ILE A 163 -4.23 -17.02 12.80
CA ILE A 163 -3.31 -18.11 12.46
C ILE A 163 -2.85 -17.97 11.01
N LYS A 164 -3.78 -17.76 10.08
CA LYS A 164 -3.45 -17.56 8.67
C LYS A 164 -2.49 -16.37 8.46
N THR A 165 -2.75 -15.28 9.15
CA THR A 165 -1.91 -14.06 9.09
C THR A 165 -0.52 -14.30 9.69
N LEU A 166 -0.45 -15.09 10.77
CA LEU A 166 0.80 -15.47 11.41
C LEU A 166 1.63 -16.40 10.52
N GLU A 167 1.00 -17.37 9.86
CA GLU A 167 1.65 -18.24 8.87
C GLU A 167 2.23 -17.42 7.70
N ASP A 168 1.48 -16.43 7.21
CA ASP A 168 1.97 -15.52 6.18
C ASP A 168 3.16 -14.70 6.68
N CYS A 169 3.15 -14.23 7.93
CA CYS A 169 4.31 -13.58 8.55
C CYS A 169 5.53 -14.51 8.60
N MET A 170 5.34 -15.76 9.02
CA MET A 170 6.42 -16.75 9.12
C MET A 170 7.01 -17.06 7.75
N LYS A 171 6.18 -17.19 6.71
CA LYS A 171 6.62 -17.37 5.32
C LYS A 171 7.43 -16.17 4.85
N LEU A 172 6.90 -14.95 4.99
CA LEU A 172 7.61 -13.72 4.61
C LEU A 172 8.94 -13.57 5.36
N SER A 173 8.98 -13.90 6.65
CA SER A 173 10.18 -13.91 7.47
C SER A 173 11.20 -14.95 7.00
N SER A 174 10.76 -16.18 6.68
CA SER A 174 11.65 -17.24 6.18
C SER A 174 12.26 -16.87 4.83
N MET A 175 11.47 -16.26 3.94
CA MET A 175 11.94 -15.74 2.66
C MET A 175 12.96 -14.62 2.88
N ALA A 176 12.70 -13.69 3.81
CA ALA A 176 13.64 -12.62 4.14
C ALA A 176 14.99 -13.15 4.67
N ILE A 177 14.97 -14.18 5.52
CA ILE A 177 16.18 -14.83 6.05
C ILE A 177 16.96 -15.53 4.91
N SER A 178 16.27 -16.27 4.05
CA SER A 178 16.91 -16.98 2.92
C SER A 178 17.57 -16.02 1.91
N VAL A 179 16.95 -14.87 1.64
CA VAL A 179 17.52 -13.82 0.77
C VAL A 179 18.77 -13.21 1.40
N GLN A 180 18.78 -13.00 2.72
CA GLN A 180 19.97 -12.52 3.42
C GLN A 180 21.12 -13.55 3.32
N GLU A 181 20.87 -14.83 3.59
CA GLU A 181 21.90 -15.88 3.48
C GLU A 181 22.50 -16.00 2.08
N ASN A 182 21.67 -15.89 1.03
CA ASN A 182 22.14 -15.95 -0.36
C ASN A 182 22.97 -14.73 -0.76
N ASN A 183 22.63 -13.53 -0.28
CA ASN A 183 23.45 -12.33 -0.52
C ASN A 183 24.82 -12.43 0.15
N TYR A 184 24.91 -12.97 1.38
CA TYR A 184 26.19 -13.18 2.05
C TYR A 184 27.10 -14.19 1.31
N LYS A 185 26.53 -15.23 0.69
CA LYS A 185 27.29 -16.18 -0.12
C LYS A 185 27.84 -15.52 -1.39
N ASN A 186 27.01 -14.75 -2.11
CA ASN A 186 27.44 -14.03 -3.31
C ASN A 186 28.52 -12.98 -3.02
N GLU A 187 28.40 -12.21 -1.93
CA GLU A 187 29.44 -11.24 -1.56
C GLU A 187 30.78 -11.89 -1.25
N ASN A 188 30.78 -13.07 -0.61
CA ASN A 188 32.01 -13.82 -0.33
C ASN A 188 32.63 -14.41 -1.60
N GLU A 189 31.83 -14.87 -2.57
CA GLU A 189 32.35 -15.30 -3.88
C GLU A 189 32.98 -14.15 -4.65
N ILE A 190 32.34 -12.98 -4.70
CA ILE A 190 32.88 -11.80 -5.38
C ILE A 190 34.20 -11.34 -4.73
N ARG A 191 34.31 -11.38 -3.39
CA ARG A 191 35.56 -11.09 -2.67
C ARG A 191 36.67 -12.09 -2.97
N ASN A 192 36.34 -13.37 -3.14
CA ASN A 192 37.32 -14.39 -3.50
C ASN A 192 37.84 -14.23 -4.94
N LEU A 193 36.99 -13.77 -5.88
CA LEU A 193 37.42 -13.48 -7.26
C LEU A 193 38.25 -12.20 -7.41
N SER A 194 38.18 -11.27 -6.46
CA SER A 194 38.87 -9.98 -6.52
C SER A 194 40.24 -9.97 -5.82
N GLN A 195 40.72 -11.12 -5.34
CA GLN A 195 42.11 -11.22 -4.89
C GLN A 195 43.07 -11.11 -6.09
N PRO A 196 44.04 -10.17 -6.08
CA PRO A 196 44.98 -10.01 -7.18
C PRO A 196 45.83 -11.27 -7.31
N THR A 197 45.75 -11.93 -8.47
CA THR A 197 46.63 -13.05 -8.81
C THR A 197 48.06 -12.51 -8.90
N VAL A 198 48.90 -12.86 -7.92
CA VAL A 198 50.33 -12.50 -7.95
C VAL A 198 50.95 -13.17 -9.19
N PRO A 199 51.54 -12.42 -10.14
CA PRO A 199 52.18 -13.03 -11.29
C PRO A 199 53.38 -13.84 -10.81
N VAL A 200 53.34 -15.16 -11.02
CA VAL A 200 54.51 -16.03 -10.83
C VAL A 200 55.51 -15.68 -11.93
N MET A 201 56.51 -14.85 -11.62
CA MET A 201 57.64 -14.63 -12.53
C MET A 201 58.41 -15.95 -12.67
N ARG A 202 58.25 -16.59 -13.83
CA ARG A 202 59.12 -17.70 -14.26
C ARG A 202 60.54 -17.14 -14.43
N MET A 203 61.44 -17.52 -13.53
CA MET A 203 62.87 -17.36 -13.79
C MET A 203 63.27 -18.32 -14.90
N ASN A 204 63.54 -17.78 -16.09
CA ASN A 204 64.22 -18.53 -17.13
C ASN A 204 65.72 -18.54 -16.82
N SER A 205 66.21 -19.66 -16.30
CA SER A 205 67.62 -20.00 -16.33
C SER A 205 68.05 -20.22 -17.78
N THR A 206 68.76 -19.26 -18.37
CA THR A 206 69.54 -19.49 -19.58
C THR A 206 70.89 -20.10 -19.18
N GLU A 207 71.04 -21.41 -19.41
CA GLU A 207 72.33 -22.06 -19.56
C GLU A 207 73.03 -21.56 -20.83
N LYS A 208 74.18 -20.89 -20.67
CA LYS A 208 75.50 -21.31 -21.19
C LYS A 208 76.55 -20.25 -20.92
#